data_AF-A0A971FVC8-F1
#
_entry.id   AF-A0A971FVC8-F1
#
_cell.length_a   1.000
_cell.length_b   1.000
_cell.length_c   1.000
_cell.angle_alpha   90.00
_cell.angle_beta   90.00
_cell.angle_gamma   90.00
#
_symmetry.space_group_name_H-M   'P 1'
#
loop_
_entity.id
_entity.type
_entity.pdbx_description
1 polymer ?
#
loop_
_entity_poly.entity_id
_entity_poly.type
_entity_poly.pdbx_seq_one_letter_code
_entity_poly.pdbx_strand_id
1 'polypeptide(L)'
;MMVRNGVLSSFLLPETLYAEDVRAMMPSTIERYGIEEWRAIVMTNEIHGHLGIYSTLGAKMGLYALSLLDGEGEPDIESYAGTCPPISCLNDGLQISTGATLGHGLITVLDVAEKRVEAKMTRGGQSLRIALKSEYQQQIRDDIRHGVEQYGHTAPYWTYVRGLAIKYWAEWDRNKIFVVK
;
A
#
# COMPACT_ATOMS: atom_id res chain seq x y z
N MET A 1 0.59 -6.21 23.20
CA MET A 1 1.48 -5.29 22.44
C MET A 1 2.15 -6.02 21.28
N MET A 2 1.75 -5.74 20.03
CA MET A 2 2.42 -6.29 18.85
C MET A 2 3.87 -5.80 18.83
N VAL A 3 4.83 -6.73 18.78
CA VAL A 3 6.25 -6.36 18.69
C VAL A 3 6.51 -5.86 17.28
N ARG A 4 6.29 -4.56 17.07
CA ARG A 4 6.97 -3.85 15.98
C ARG A 4 8.45 -4.10 16.22
N ASN A 5 9.10 -4.82 15.31
CA ASN A 5 10.48 -5.36 15.45
C ASN A 5 10.60 -6.76 16.07
N GLY A 6 9.67 -7.69 15.77
CA GLY A 6 9.75 -9.08 16.24
C GLY A 6 10.97 -9.90 15.75
N VAL A 7 11.72 -9.39 14.77
CA VAL A 7 12.92 -10.04 14.22
C VAL A 7 14.10 -9.07 14.14
N LEU A 8 13.92 -7.94 13.46
CA LEU A 8 14.95 -6.92 13.28
C LEU A 8 14.94 -5.94 14.45
N SER A 9 16.08 -5.63 15.06
CA SER A 9 16.17 -4.58 16.09
C SER A 9 15.95 -3.16 15.54
N SER A 10 16.23 -2.92 14.26
CA SER A 10 15.94 -1.70 13.51
C SER A 10 15.77 -2.01 12.02
N PHE A 11 14.99 -1.19 11.30
CA PHE A 11 14.73 -1.35 9.87
C PHE A 11 15.49 -0.34 8.99
N LEU A 12 16.16 0.66 9.56
CA LEU A 12 16.85 1.68 8.75
C LEU A 12 18.14 1.09 8.15
N LEU A 13 18.02 0.53 6.94
CA LEU A 13 19.13 0.00 6.17
C LEU A 13 20.05 1.14 5.68
N PRO A 14 21.35 0.88 5.46
CA PRO A 14 22.24 1.83 4.79
C PRO A 14 21.65 2.30 3.45
N GLU A 15 21.69 3.60 3.18
CA GLU A 15 21.13 4.19 1.97
C GLU A 15 21.65 3.55 0.67
N THR A 16 22.89 3.08 0.70
CA THR A 16 23.56 2.39 -0.41
C THR A 16 22.90 1.08 -0.82
N LEU A 17 22.07 0.48 0.03
CA LEU A 17 21.32 -0.75 -0.27
C LEU A 17 20.03 -0.49 -1.05
N TYR A 18 19.54 0.75 -1.10
CA TYR A 18 18.37 1.10 -1.89
C TYR A 18 18.73 1.37 -3.34
N ALA A 19 17.84 1.00 -4.27
CA ALA A 19 17.92 1.43 -5.67
C ALA A 19 18.02 2.96 -5.76
N GLU A 20 18.76 3.47 -6.75
CA GLU A 20 19.09 4.90 -6.86
C GLU A 20 17.84 5.80 -6.85
N ASP A 21 16.81 5.40 -7.59
CA ASP A 21 15.54 6.13 -7.70
C ASP A 21 14.73 6.15 -6.39
N VAL A 22 14.76 5.06 -5.63
CA VAL A 22 14.14 4.97 -4.29
C VAL A 22 14.95 5.75 -3.25
N ARG A 23 16.29 5.65 -3.30
CA ARG A 23 17.20 6.37 -2.40
C ARG A 23 16.99 7.88 -2.51
N ALA A 24 16.79 8.40 -3.72
CA ALA A 24 16.60 9.82 -3.96
C ALA A 24 15.42 10.43 -3.18
N MET A 25 14.32 9.68 -2.98
CA MET A 25 13.16 10.16 -2.22
C MET A 25 13.21 9.84 -0.72
N MET A 26 14.12 8.95 -0.29
CA MET A 26 14.12 8.34 1.05
C MET A 26 14.09 9.35 2.22
N PRO A 27 15.01 10.33 2.31
CA PRO A 27 15.06 11.22 3.48
C PRO A 27 13.76 12.02 3.64
N SER A 28 13.29 12.63 2.55
CA SER A 28 12.07 13.45 2.56
C SER A 28 10.79 12.64 2.81
N THR A 29 10.75 11.40 2.34
CA THR A 29 9.58 10.52 2.52
C THR A 29 9.51 10.02 3.96
N ILE A 30 10.65 9.65 4.55
CA ILE A 30 10.74 9.27 5.98
C ILE A 30 10.38 10.46 6.86
N GLU A 31 10.88 11.66 6.57
CA GLU A 31 10.55 12.88 7.31
C GLU A 31 9.05 13.16 7.30
N ARG A 32 8.39 13.03 6.14
CA ARG A 32 6.95 13.32 6.00
C ARG A 32 6.04 12.27 6.62
N TYR A 33 6.34 11.00 6.40
CA TYR A 33 5.38 9.92 6.69
C TYR A 33 5.81 8.94 7.78
N GLY A 34 7.06 9.07 8.24
CA GLY A 34 7.66 8.26 9.29
C GLY A 34 8.34 6.99 8.78
N ILE A 35 9.29 6.49 9.59
CA ILE A 35 10.04 5.27 9.30
C ILE A 35 9.16 4.03 9.18
N GLU A 36 8.01 4.01 9.85
CA GLU A 36 7.07 2.89 9.82
C GLU A 36 6.40 2.74 8.46
N GLU A 37 6.02 3.86 7.83
CA GLU A 37 5.49 3.82 6.46
C GLU A 37 6.58 3.43 5.47
N TRP A 38 7.78 4.01 5.61
CA TRP A 38 8.92 3.64 4.80
C TRP A 38 9.17 2.13 4.85
N ARG A 39 9.23 1.58 6.05
CA ARG A 39 9.39 0.15 6.29
C ARG A 39 8.31 -0.69 5.63
N ALA A 40 7.05 -0.38 5.90
CA ALA A 40 5.93 -1.17 5.41
C ALA A 40 5.93 -1.22 3.88
N ILE A 41 6.18 -0.09 3.20
CA ILE A 41 6.16 -0.02 1.74
C ILE A 41 7.39 -0.68 1.12
N VAL A 42 8.60 -0.54 1.71
CA VAL A 42 9.78 -1.30 1.26
C VAL A 42 9.47 -2.80 1.34
N MET A 43 9.08 -3.31 2.51
CA MET A 43 8.80 -4.73 2.71
C MET A 43 7.68 -5.24 1.80
N THR A 44 6.63 -4.46 1.61
CA THR A 44 5.52 -4.78 0.71
C THR A 44 6.05 -5.05 -0.69
N ASN A 45 6.88 -4.14 -1.23
CA ASN A 45 7.31 -4.22 -2.61
C ASN A 45 8.45 -5.22 -2.83
N GLU A 46 9.28 -5.49 -1.82
CA GLU A 46 10.24 -6.60 -1.86
C GLU A 46 9.53 -7.97 -1.90
N ILE A 47 8.48 -8.16 -1.09
CA ILE A 47 7.68 -9.40 -1.12
C ILE A 47 6.84 -9.51 -2.40
N HIS A 48 6.27 -8.39 -2.86
CA HIS A 48 5.52 -8.32 -4.11
C HIS A 48 6.38 -8.58 -5.36
N GLY A 49 7.70 -8.40 -5.23
CA GLY A 49 8.69 -8.60 -6.30
C GLY A 49 8.89 -7.40 -7.22
N HIS A 50 8.18 -6.29 -7.02
CA HIS A 50 8.42 -5.01 -7.69
C HIS A 50 7.71 -3.85 -6.97
N LEU A 51 8.12 -2.63 -7.29
CA LEU A 51 7.47 -1.40 -6.80
C LEU A 51 6.18 -1.10 -7.57
N GLY A 52 5.03 -1.34 -6.93
CA GLY A 52 3.70 -1.21 -7.53
C GLY A 52 2.86 -0.10 -6.92
N ILE A 53 1.95 0.48 -7.72
CA ILE A 53 1.01 1.52 -7.27
C ILE A 53 0.04 0.96 -6.23
N TYR A 54 -0.66 -0.13 -6.55
CA TYR A 54 -1.72 -0.66 -5.68
C TYR A 54 -1.17 -1.34 -4.42
N SER A 55 -0.02 -2.02 -4.50
CA SER A 55 0.67 -2.57 -3.33
C SER A 55 1.07 -1.45 -2.35
N THR A 56 1.63 -0.35 -2.86
CA THR A 56 1.96 0.85 -2.08
C THR A 56 0.72 1.47 -1.43
N LEU A 57 -0.39 1.58 -2.17
CA LEU A 57 -1.66 2.07 -1.62
C LEU A 57 -2.22 1.15 -0.53
N GLY A 58 -2.05 -0.17 -0.66
CA GLY A 58 -2.47 -1.14 0.34
C GLY A 58 -1.74 -0.94 1.66
N ALA A 59 -0.43 -0.71 1.59
CA ALA A 59 0.38 -0.44 2.78
C ALA A 59 -0.02 0.89 3.46
N LYS A 60 -0.22 1.96 2.67
CA LYS A 60 -0.72 3.24 3.19
C LYS A 60 -2.11 3.09 3.82
N MET A 61 -3.01 2.33 3.18
CA MET A 61 -4.36 2.09 3.67
C MET A 61 -4.35 1.34 5.00
N GLY A 62 -3.57 0.27 5.13
CA GLY A 62 -3.47 -0.49 6.37
C GLY A 62 -2.90 0.33 7.52
N LEU A 63 -1.82 1.10 7.29
CA LEU A 63 -1.29 2.01 8.31
C LEU A 63 -2.28 3.09 8.72
N TYR A 64 -3.02 3.66 7.77
CA TYR A 64 -4.05 4.64 8.07
C TYR A 64 -5.18 4.03 8.91
N ALA A 65 -5.67 2.84 8.53
CA ALA A 65 -6.69 2.12 9.30
C ALA A 65 -6.24 1.83 10.74
N LEU A 66 -5.01 1.34 10.92
CA LEU A 66 -4.46 1.05 12.23
C LEU A 66 -4.30 2.29 13.12
N SER A 67 -4.16 3.47 12.52
CA SER A 67 -4.10 4.74 13.26
C SER A 67 -5.46 5.23 13.75
N LEU A 68 -6.55 4.69 13.20
CA LEU A 68 -7.94 5.06 13.53
C LEU A 68 -8.65 4.01 14.41
N LEU A 69 -8.21 2.76 14.35
CA LEU A 69 -8.77 1.68 15.16
C LEU A 69 -8.07 1.63 16.51
N ASP A 70 -8.85 1.48 17.58
CA ASP A 70 -8.31 1.12 18.89
C ASP A 70 -8.11 -0.40 19.02
N GLY A 71 -7.48 -0.83 20.12
CA GLY A 71 -7.29 -2.24 20.48
C GLY A 71 -5.92 -2.83 20.14
N GLU A 72 -5.65 -4.01 20.70
CA GLU A 72 -4.43 -4.77 20.46
C GLU A 72 -4.62 -5.82 19.36
N GLY A 73 -3.52 -6.21 18.72
CA GLY A 73 -3.49 -7.26 17.70
C GLY A 73 -3.82 -6.77 16.28
N GLU A 74 -3.83 -7.75 15.38
CA GLU A 74 -4.15 -7.58 13.96
C GLU A 74 -5.67 -7.41 13.75
N PRO A 75 -6.11 -6.59 12.77
CA PRO A 75 -7.51 -6.47 12.43
C PRO A 75 -7.98 -7.64 11.53
N ASP A 76 -9.27 -7.97 11.58
CA ASP A 76 -9.94 -8.71 10.50
C ASP A 76 -10.18 -7.77 9.32
N ILE A 77 -9.85 -8.20 8.10
CA ILE A 77 -9.93 -7.40 6.88
C ILE A 77 -10.83 -8.07 5.85
N GLU A 78 -11.81 -7.33 5.36
CA GLU A 78 -12.57 -7.67 4.14
C GLU A 78 -12.11 -6.75 3.00
N SER A 79 -11.40 -7.31 2.02
CA SER A 79 -10.86 -6.55 0.88
C SER A 79 -11.77 -6.61 -0.35
N TYR A 80 -12.05 -5.45 -0.94
CA TYR A 80 -12.83 -5.33 -2.19
C TYR A 80 -11.94 -5.30 -3.45
N ALA A 81 -10.64 -5.55 -3.30
CA ALA A 81 -9.68 -5.53 -4.40
C ALA A 81 -9.77 -6.76 -5.32
N GLY A 82 -10.41 -7.85 -4.86
CA GLY A 82 -10.43 -9.12 -5.57
C GLY A 82 -9.05 -9.76 -5.68
N THR A 83 -8.93 -10.74 -6.58
CA THR A 83 -7.73 -11.57 -6.79
C THR A 83 -7.05 -11.34 -8.15
N CYS A 84 -7.58 -10.42 -8.96
CA CYS A 84 -7.04 -10.12 -10.29
C CYS A 84 -6.25 -8.79 -10.30
N PRO A 85 -4.98 -8.81 -10.76
CA PRO A 85 -4.20 -7.59 -10.93
C PRO A 85 -4.85 -6.60 -11.92
N PRO A 86 -4.55 -5.29 -11.80
CA PRO A 86 -3.55 -4.71 -10.90
C PRO A 86 -4.10 -4.34 -9.50
N ILE A 87 -5.42 -4.28 -9.32
CA ILE A 87 -6.04 -3.81 -8.07
C ILE A 87 -5.78 -4.79 -6.93
N SER A 88 -5.75 -6.11 -7.19
CA SER A 88 -5.52 -7.13 -6.17
C SER A 88 -4.17 -7.02 -5.46
N CYS A 89 -3.17 -6.33 -6.05
CA CYS A 89 -1.89 -6.07 -5.40
C CYS A 89 -2.05 -5.24 -4.11
N LEU A 90 -3.19 -4.55 -3.94
CA LEU A 90 -3.60 -3.90 -2.69
C LEU A 90 -3.51 -4.86 -1.50
N ASN A 91 -3.90 -6.12 -1.70
CA ASN A 91 -3.94 -7.13 -0.63
C ASN A 91 -2.56 -7.36 -0.02
N ASP A 92 -1.49 -7.30 -0.81
CA ASP A 92 -0.12 -7.50 -0.29
C ASP A 92 0.28 -6.37 0.64
N GLY A 93 -0.02 -5.12 0.26
CA GLY A 93 0.22 -3.96 1.13
C GLY A 93 -0.60 -4.01 2.41
N LEU A 94 -1.87 -4.44 2.32
CA LEU A 94 -2.72 -4.64 3.49
C LEU A 94 -2.10 -5.68 4.44
N GLN A 95 -1.62 -6.81 3.93
CA GLN A 95 -1.01 -7.85 4.75
C GLN A 95 0.23 -7.34 5.50
N ILE A 96 1.15 -6.71 4.77
CA ILE A 96 2.45 -6.31 5.35
C ILE A 96 2.30 -5.14 6.33
N SER A 97 1.43 -4.18 6.02
CA SER A 97 1.24 -3.01 6.89
C SER A 97 0.45 -3.32 8.17
N THR A 98 -0.46 -4.29 8.13
CA THR A 98 -1.34 -4.58 9.26
C THR A 98 -0.91 -5.79 10.09
N GLY A 99 -0.12 -6.70 9.51
CA GLY A 99 0.16 -8.02 10.08
C GLY A 99 -0.98 -9.03 9.89
N ALA A 100 -2.16 -8.60 9.44
CA ALA A 100 -3.27 -9.49 9.12
C ALA A 100 -2.97 -10.21 7.81
N THR A 101 -2.74 -11.51 7.84
CA THR A 101 -2.37 -12.28 6.64
C THR A 101 -3.46 -13.25 6.21
N LEU A 102 -3.44 -13.63 4.93
CA LEU A 102 -4.25 -14.72 4.38
C LEU A 102 -3.97 -16.04 5.10
N GLY A 103 -2.69 -16.33 5.37
CA GLY A 103 -2.28 -17.55 6.08
C GLY A 103 -2.77 -17.62 7.53
N HIS A 104 -2.94 -16.46 8.18
CA HIS A 104 -3.55 -16.36 9.50
C HIS A 104 -5.10 -16.36 9.45
N GLY A 105 -5.70 -16.34 8.25
CA GLY A 105 -7.15 -16.30 8.08
C GLY A 105 -7.79 -14.94 8.40
N LEU A 106 -6.99 -13.88 8.52
CA LEU A 106 -7.46 -12.54 8.90
C LEU A 106 -7.83 -11.65 7.71
N ILE A 107 -7.54 -12.09 6.49
CA ILE A 107 -7.99 -11.41 5.27
C ILE A 107 -8.99 -12.29 4.53
N THR A 108 -10.18 -11.75 4.31
CA THR A 108 -11.16 -12.25 3.35
C THR A 108 -11.13 -11.39 2.10
N VAL A 109 -10.73 -11.97 0.96
CA VAL A 109 -10.78 -11.29 -0.34
C VAL A 109 -12.16 -11.50 -0.96
N LEU A 110 -12.91 -10.42 -1.10
CA LEU A 110 -14.30 -10.49 -1.55
C LEU A 110 -14.39 -10.61 -3.06
N ASP A 111 -15.25 -11.53 -3.52
CA ASP A 111 -15.61 -11.64 -4.92
C ASP A 111 -16.76 -10.70 -5.28
N VAL A 112 -16.43 -9.42 -5.45
CA VAL A 112 -17.38 -8.39 -5.91
C VAL A 112 -17.28 -8.16 -7.42
N ALA A 113 -18.38 -7.77 -8.06
CA ALA A 113 -18.40 -7.48 -9.50
C ALA A 113 -17.44 -6.33 -9.87
N GLU A 114 -17.44 -5.24 -9.07
CA GLU A 114 -16.57 -4.09 -9.27
C GLU A 114 -15.43 -4.09 -8.24
N LYS A 115 -14.23 -4.44 -8.70
CA LYS A 115 -13.01 -4.40 -7.88
C LYS A 115 -12.58 -2.96 -7.68
N ARG A 116 -12.20 -2.60 -6.45
CA ARG A 116 -11.86 -1.22 -6.09
C ARG A 116 -10.88 -1.16 -4.92
N VAL A 117 -10.20 -0.02 -4.80
CA VAL A 117 -9.30 0.28 -3.68
C VAL A 117 -10.13 0.61 -2.45
N GLU A 118 -10.62 -0.43 -1.79
CA GLU A 118 -11.45 -0.35 -0.60
C GLU A 118 -11.26 -1.58 0.29
N ALA A 119 -11.25 -1.37 1.59
CA ALA A 119 -11.24 -2.44 2.58
C ALA A 119 -12.09 -2.06 3.79
N LYS A 120 -12.75 -3.05 4.40
CA LYS A 120 -13.33 -2.91 5.73
C LYS A 120 -12.41 -3.59 6.73
N MET A 121 -12.10 -2.92 7.83
CA MET A 121 -11.25 -3.44 8.90
C MET A 121 -11.98 -3.42 10.23
N THR A 122 -11.83 -4.49 10.99
CA THR A 122 -12.44 -4.64 12.32
C THR A 122 -11.38 -5.01 13.33
N ARG A 123 -11.32 -4.29 14.46
CA ARG A 123 -10.46 -4.62 15.60
C ARG A 123 -11.13 -4.18 16.89
N GLY A 124 -11.08 -5.02 17.93
CA GLY A 124 -11.62 -4.66 19.25
C GLY A 124 -13.11 -4.29 19.25
N GLY A 125 -13.91 -4.83 18.30
CA GLY A 125 -15.33 -4.50 18.15
C GLY A 125 -15.63 -3.21 17.38
N GLN A 126 -14.61 -2.44 16.98
CA GLN A 126 -14.75 -1.28 16.11
C GLN A 126 -14.52 -1.70 14.66
N SER A 127 -15.39 -1.25 13.75
CA SER A 127 -15.23 -1.44 12.30
C SER A 127 -15.18 -0.10 11.58
N LEU A 128 -14.34 -0.01 10.55
CA LEU A 128 -14.32 1.11 9.62
C LEU A 128 -14.15 0.61 8.19
N ARG A 129 -14.71 1.35 7.22
CA ARG A 129 -14.50 1.07 5.80
C ARG A 129 -13.72 2.23 5.19
N ILE A 130 -12.60 1.91 4.54
CA ILE A 130 -11.72 2.89 3.91
C ILE A 130 -11.73 2.68 2.41
N ALA A 131 -11.88 3.77 1.65
CA ALA A 131 -11.75 3.77 0.19
C ALA A 131 -10.79 4.86 -0.29
N LEU A 132 -10.10 4.64 -1.40
CA LEU A 132 -9.37 5.70 -2.09
C LEU A 132 -10.36 6.73 -2.65
N LYS A 133 -10.09 8.02 -2.47
CA LYS A 133 -10.98 9.06 -3.03
C LYS A 133 -10.97 9.04 -4.56
N SER A 134 -12.08 9.47 -5.16
CA SER A 134 -12.33 9.37 -6.59
C SER A 134 -11.32 10.12 -7.46
N GLU A 135 -10.83 11.27 -7.00
CA GLU A 135 -9.84 12.08 -7.72
C GLU A 135 -8.50 11.35 -7.87
N TYR A 136 -8.07 10.61 -6.85
CA TYR A 136 -6.84 9.80 -6.91
C TYR A 136 -7.06 8.54 -7.76
N GLN A 137 -8.24 7.92 -7.71
CA GLN A 137 -8.58 6.83 -8.62
C GLN A 137 -8.56 7.29 -10.09
N GLN A 138 -9.11 8.47 -10.36
CA GLN A 138 -9.12 9.05 -11.71
C GLN A 138 -7.70 9.37 -12.18
N GLN A 139 -6.87 9.96 -11.31
CA GLN A 139 -5.48 10.23 -11.61
C GLN A 139 -4.72 8.95 -12.01
N ILE A 140 -4.86 7.84 -11.27
CA ILE A 140 -4.21 6.57 -11.65
C ILE A 140 -4.69 6.08 -13.02
N ARG A 141 -6.01 6.14 -13.27
CA ARG A 141 -6.56 5.73 -14.58
C ARG A 141 -6.00 6.56 -15.72
N ASP A 142 -5.85 7.87 -15.53
CA ASP A 142 -5.34 8.79 -16.54
C ASP A 142 -3.85 8.57 -16.79
N ASP A 143 -3.05 8.44 -15.72
CA ASP A 143 -1.62 8.19 -15.81
C ASP A 143 -1.33 6.82 -16.45
N ILE A 144 -2.06 5.76 -16.08
CA ILE A 144 -1.92 4.44 -16.72
C ILE A 144 -2.33 4.47 -18.19
N ARG A 145 -3.45 5.13 -18.53
CA ARG A 145 -3.89 5.27 -19.92
C ARG A 145 -2.82 5.98 -20.74
N HIS A 146 -2.27 7.08 -20.23
CA HIS A 146 -1.17 7.80 -20.88
C HIS A 146 0.04 6.88 -21.10
N GLY A 147 0.46 6.13 -20.08
CA GLY A 147 1.57 5.19 -20.20
C GLY A 147 1.35 4.14 -21.29
N VAL A 148 0.14 3.57 -21.38
CA VAL A 148 -0.21 2.59 -22.43
C VAL A 148 -0.22 3.24 -23.82
N GLU A 149 -0.78 4.45 -23.95
CA GLU A 149 -0.83 5.18 -25.22
C GLU A 149 0.58 5.54 -25.74
N GLN A 150 1.51 5.91 -24.87
CA GLN A 150 2.86 6.32 -25.25
C GLN A 150 3.81 5.15 -25.47
N TYR A 151 3.70 4.09 -24.66
CA TYR A 151 4.72 3.05 -24.59
C TYR A 151 4.20 1.64 -24.91
N GLY A 152 2.88 1.43 -24.99
CA GLY A 152 2.27 0.11 -25.03
C GLY A 152 2.60 -0.71 -23.77
N HIS A 153 2.61 -2.04 -23.87
CA HIS A 153 3.03 -2.93 -22.77
C HIS A 153 4.50 -3.38 -22.93
N THR A 154 5.39 -2.41 -23.11
CA THR A 154 6.83 -2.65 -23.35
C THR A 154 7.67 -2.40 -22.08
N ALA A 155 8.98 -2.65 -22.13
CA ALA A 155 9.86 -2.34 -21.00
C ALA A 155 9.80 -0.85 -20.55
N PRO A 156 9.81 0.16 -21.46
CA PRO A 156 9.59 1.56 -21.09
C PRO A 156 8.31 1.84 -20.30
N TYR A 157 7.22 1.13 -20.58
CA TYR A 157 5.97 1.26 -19.82
C TYR A 157 6.16 0.87 -18.35
N TRP A 158 6.91 -0.19 -18.07
CA TRP A 158 7.17 -0.63 -16.70
C TRP A 158 8.09 0.34 -15.95
N THR A 159 9.06 0.95 -16.64
CA THR A 159 9.86 2.06 -16.07
C THR A 159 8.98 3.26 -15.73
N TYR A 160 8.04 3.61 -16.61
CA TYR A 160 7.06 4.68 -16.38
C TYR A 160 6.16 4.38 -15.16
N VAL A 161 5.57 3.18 -15.08
CA VAL A 161 4.73 2.76 -13.94
C VAL A 161 5.51 2.75 -12.62
N ARG A 162 6.79 2.33 -12.64
CA ARG A 162 7.67 2.43 -11.47
C ARG A 162 7.85 3.89 -11.03
N GLY A 163 8.06 4.80 -11.98
CA GLY A 163 8.13 6.23 -11.70
C GLY A 163 6.86 6.78 -11.05
N LEU A 164 5.68 6.36 -11.52
CA LEU A 164 4.40 6.69 -10.89
C LEU A 164 4.31 6.17 -9.45
N ALA A 165 4.71 4.91 -9.22
CA ALA A 165 4.69 4.32 -7.88
C ALA A 165 5.59 5.07 -6.89
N ILE A 166 6.81 5.46 -7.32
CA ILE A 166 7.73 6.33 -6.54
C ILE A 166 7.05 7.67 -6.24
N LYS A 167 6.51 8.32 -7.26
CA LYS A 167 5.85 9.62 -7.13
C LYS A 167 4.70 9.57 -6.12
N TYR A 168 3.79 8.61 -6.28
CA TYR A 168 2.64 8.47 -5.39
C TYR A 168 3.05 8.10 -3.97
N TRP A 169 4.10 7.28 -3.78
CA TRP A 169 4.63 7.02 -2.45
C TRP A 169 5.11 8.32 -1.78
N ALA A 170 5.95 9.10 -2.46
CA ALA A 170 6.56 10.31 -1.94
C ALA A 170 5.55 11.46 -1.72
N GLU A 171 4.54 11.57 -2.57
CA GLU A 171 3.64 12.74 -2.61
C GLU A 171 2.28 12.51 -1.95
N TRP A 172 1.78 11.28 -1.90
CA TRP A 172 0.42 11.02 -1.41
C TRP A 172 0.41 10.73 0.10
N ASP A 173 -0.13 11.69 0.84
CA ASP A 173 -0.36 11.58 2.27
C ASP A 173 -1.54 10.64 2.56
N ARG A 174 -1.26 9.54 3.26
CA ARG A 174 -2.26 8.54 3.65
C ARG A 174 -3.45 9.14 4.43
N ASN A 175 -3.26 10.24 5.15
CA ASN A 175 -4.32 10.91 5.90
C ASN A 175 -5.25 11.76 5.03
N LYS A 176 -4.90 11.95 3.74
CA LYS A 176 -5.63 12.83 2.82
C LYS A 176 -6.23 12.10 1.63
N ILE A 177 -5.61 11.02 1.17
CA ILE A 177 -6.03 10.32 -0.06
C ILE A 177 -7.20 9.36 0.15
N PHE A 178 -7.49 9.00 1.39
CA PHE A 178 -8.54 8.06 1.74
C PHE A 178 -9.78 8.76 2.33
N VAL A 179 -10.93 8.11 2.19
CA VAL A 179 -12.18 8.46 2.87
C VAL A 179 -12.61 7.29 3.76
N VAL A 180 -13.05 7.60 4.98
CA VAL A 180 -13.70 6.65 5.89
C VAL A 180 -15.20 6.75 5.68
N LYS A 181 -15.86 5.60 5.46
CA LYS A 181 -17.30 5.46 5.26
C LYS A 181 -17.96 4.82 6.47
#